data_AF-A0A8J3ZEK2-F1
#
_entry.id   AF-A0A8J3ZEK2-F1
#
_cell.length_a   1.000
_cell.length_b   1.000
_cell.length_c   1.000
_cell.angle_alpha   90.00
_cell.angle_beta   90.00
_cell.angle_gamma   90.00
#
_symmetry.space_group_name_H-M   'P 1'
#
loop_
_entity.id
_entity.type
_entity.pdbx_description
1 polymer ?
#
loop_
_entity_poly.entity_id
_entity_poly.type
_entity_poly.pdbx_seq_one_letter_code
_entity_poly.pdbx_strand_id
1 'polypeptide(L)'
;MTNIARNRSLFRRLGTILLASGIVVPGLVLVAAPAQALPLTVAVTITRVGECCPGGPIDLTSDADFYGRTTIGTTSTSFGEITDRSLITPNWRATASTEHTAATVSVKIEIFDEDDGLNFDDNRIDLTSNDSDRDVNITVDLHPVDRDCTFSGDVSGSCNQVVQTNGNADDGDVAGIEFKVEVTEPAQAPGRHVRCGHAPLWPQAGQQVRITAESFGDQPDGQALPTLLADRVEVWYSTDGGATRQIVGSSGRQTTFNTTRIAPGNGATISYGCRVVDAGVPVYSGWRTVQVGNPPQGQAVPVLLNSDREHALDIVLFPATVRAPQNPANPGGGLLNFPVYAAGAADANFQTHAAAAIAELYREQIVLDNQRAINVWLARDGASTGGIRDLDGNGALETCQHTLPDNTGRDYGFGNVKAILHPMTPFPGDINTLRECAVGGVFSAEAGEPDAFIHETGHAGWGLADEYPFGVDYFQPNPYPNIYLSLDACTADVGNLNGVAADCRGMDTARDADTDPDIWISDPATNDLMADNQFARRADRRRMKYVFELCDQAKC
;
A
#
# COMPACT_ATOMS: atom_id res chain seq x y z
N MET A 1 70.65 -32.61 29.97
CA MET A 1 71.20 -33.21 31.21
C MET A 1 70.44 -32.63 32.39
N THR A 2 69.78 -33.53 33.16
CA THR A 2 69.42 -33.46 34.60
C THR A 2 68.85 -32.15 35.18
N ASN A 3 67.57 -32.05 35.55
CA ASN A 3 66.81 -32.69 36.65
C ASN A 3 66.77 -31.88 37.96
N ILE A 4 65.52 -31.54 38.35
CA ILE A 4 64.86 -31.86 39.64
C ILE A 4 65.09 -30.98 40.88
N ALA A 5 63.92 -30.73 41.54
CA ALA A 5 63.66 -30.60 42.99
C ALA A 5 63.92 -29.26 43.68
N ARG A 6 63.20 -28.87 44.73
CA ARG A 6 61.89 -29.22 45.35
C ARG A 6 61.79 -28.30 46.58
N ASN A 7 60.57 -27.93 46.94
CA ASN A 7 60.05 -27.80 48.31
C ASN A 7 60.55 -26.71 49.29
N ARG A 8 59.57 -25.87 49.66
CA ARG A 8 58.91 -25.76 50.99
C ARG A 8 59.18 -24.52 51.86
N SER A 9 58.03 -23.87 52.13
CA SER A 9 57.55 -23.30 53.41
C SER A 9 58.22 -22.04 53.96
N LEU A 10 57.45 -20.96 54.16
CA LEU A 10 56.70 -20.70 55.41
C LEU A 10 55.97 -19.34 55.34
N PHE A 11 54.68 -19.38 55.67
CA PHE A 11 53.87 -18.39 56.39
C PHE A 11 54.26 -16.90 56.36
N ARG A 12 53.39 -16.08 55.76
CA ARG A 12 52.90 -14.86 56.44
C ARG A 12 51.48 -14.52 56.01
N ARG A 13 50.58 -14.54 56.99
CA ARG A 13 49.18 -14.14 56.92
C ARG A 13 49.08 -12.62 56.86
N LEU A 14 48.38 -12.11 55.85
CA LEU A 14 47.64 -10.83 55.78
C LEU A 14 46.56 -11.16 54.72
N GLY A 15 45.30 -11.37 55.07
CA GLY A 15 44.46 -10.41 55.77
C GLY A 15 43.70 -9.51 54.79
N THR A 16 43.25 -10.04 53.64
CA THR A 16 42.38 -9.32 52.70
C THR A 16 40.97 -9.91 52.78
N ILE A 17 40.09 -9.19 53.47
CA ILE A 17 38.65 -9.43 53.46
C ILE A 17 38.15 -8.92 52.11
N LEU A 18 37.90 -9.83 51.16
CA LEU A 18 37.07 -9.55 49.99
C LEU A 18 35.62 -9.74 50.41
N LEU A 19 34.89 -8.62 50.59
CA LEU A 19 33.43 -8.65 50.57
C LEU A 19 33.01 -8.98 49.14
N ALA A 20 32.69 -10.25 48.88
CA ALA A 20 31.97 -10.64 47.69
C ALA A 20 30.50 -10.26 47.88
N SER A 21 30.15 -9.04 47.49
CA SER A 21 28.75 -8.63 47.29
C SER A 21 28.21 -9.41 46.09
N GLY A 22 27.61 -10.57 46.38
CA GLY A 22 26.82 -11.31 45.40
C GLY A 22 25.58 -10.49 45.05
N ILE A 23 25.66 -9.67 44.00
CA ILE A 23 24.50 -9.09 43.36
C ILE A 23 23.82 -10.23 42.61
N VAL A 24 22.84 -10.86 43.26
CA VAL A 24 21.83 -11.65 42.57
C VAL A 24 21.01 -10.64 41.78
N VAL A 25 21.35 -10.44 40.50
CA VAL A 25 20.47 -9.75 39.56
C VAL A 25 19.33 -10.73 39.30
N PRO A 26 18.10 -10.49 39.78
CA PRO A 26 16.97 -11.28 39.32
C PRO A 26 16.85 -10.98 37.83
N GLY A 27 17.11 -11.98 37.00
CA GLY A 27 16.81 -11.92 35.57
C GLY A 27 15.31 -11.73 35.43
N LEU A 28 14.87 -10.46 35.35
CA LEU A 28 13.56 -10.11 34.83
C LEU A 28 13.56 -10.55 33.37
N VAL A 29 13.11 -11.79 33.15
CA VAL A 29 12.58 -12.19 31.86
C VAL A 29 11.34 -11.31 31.69
N LEU A 30 11.50 -10.16 31.02
CA LEU A 30 10.40 -9.40 30.48
C LEU A 30 9.71 -10.34 29.50
N VAL A 31 8.67 -11.04 29.96
CA VAL A 31 7.75 -11.74 29.09
C VAL A 31 7.07 -10.63 28.31
N ALA A 32 7.53 -10.37 27.09
CA ALA A 32 6.87 -9.46 26.19
C ALA A 32 5.39 -9.86 26.16
N ALA A 33 4.51 -8.89 26.44
CA ALA A 33 3.09 -9.12 26.29
C ALA A 33 2.85 -9.67 24.87
N PRO A 34 1.98 -10.68 24.70
CA PRO A 34 1.65 -11.16 23.36
C PRO A 34 1.23 -9.95 22.53
N ALA A 35 1.89 -9.75 21.39
CA ALA A 35 1.54 -8.69 20.46
C ALA A 35 0.04 -8.82 20.16
N GLN A 36 -0.74 -7.81 20.53
CA GLN A 36 -2.17 -7.79 20.24
C GLN A 36 -2.35 -7.70 18.72
N ALA A 37 -3.24 -8.52 18.18
CA ALA A 37 -3.67 -8.40 16.79
C ALA A 37 -4.29 -7.02 16.59
N LEU A 38 -4.01 -6.38 15.45
CA LEU A 38 -4.80 -5.19 15.08
C LEU A 38 -6.26 -5.62 14.86
N PRO A 39 -7.24 -4.78 15.23
CA PRO A 39 -8.64 -5.12 15.09
C PRO A 39 -9.02 -5.27 13.61
N LEU A 40 -10.02 -6.11 13.34
CA LEU A 40 -10.70 -6.18 12.06
C LEU A 40 -11.53 -4.91 11.87
N THR A 41 -11.66 -4.43 10.64
CA THR A 41 -12.62 -3.36 10.32
C THR A 41 -13.83 -3.97 9.63
N VAL A 42 -15.01 -3.73 10.19
CA VAL A 42 -16.29 -4.06 9.56
C VAL A 42 -16.88 -2.77 9.00
N ALA A 43 -17.24 -2.79 7.72
CA ALA A 43 -17.91 -1.67 7.07
C ALA A 43 -19.28 -2.09 6.53
N VAL A 44 -20.24 -1.19 6.61
CA VAL A 44 -21.58 -1.36 6.04
C VAL A 44 -21.86 -0.14 5.19
N THR A 45 -22.10 -0.35 3.90
CA THR A 45 -22.42 0.70 2.94
C THR A 45 -23.85 0.52 2.43
N ILE A 46 -24.69 1.52 2.67
CA ILE A 46 -26.05 1.60 2.14
C ILE A 46 -25.97 2.31 0.78
N THR A 47 -26.26 1.57 -0.28
CA THR A 47 -26.10 2.06 -1.66
C THR A 47 -27.39 2.60 -2.23
N ARG A 48 -28.54 2.16 -1.70
CA ARG A 48 -29.86 2.56 -2.17
C ARG A 48 -30.89 2.47 -1.05
N VAL A 49 -31.77 3.47 -0.98
CA VAL A 49 -33.00 3.44 -0.18
C VAL A 49 -34.10 4.01 -1.07
N GLY A 50 -35.27 3.38 -1.12
CA GLY A 50 -36.41 3.96 -1.79
C GLY A 50 -37.71 3.39 -1.32
N GLU A 51 -38.76 4.18 -1.43
CA GLU A 51 -40.13 3.78 -1.11
C GLU A 51 -40.49 2.50 -1.88
N CYS A 52 -41.12 1.55 -1.18
CA CYS A 52 -41.47 0.25 -1.76
C CYS A 52 -42.92 -0.14 -1.46
N CYS A 53 -43.55 -0.82 -2.42
CA CYS A 53 -44.92 -1.32 -2.30
C CYS A 53 -44.92 -2.66 -1.54
N PRO A 54 -45.87 -2.89 -0.60
CA PRO A 54 -47.30 -2.59 -0.74
C PRO A 54 -47.87 -1.40 0.06
N GLY A 55 -47.05 -0.61 0.75
CA GLY A 55 -47.51 0.43 1.70
C GLY A 55 -48.11 1.71 1.12
N GLY A 56 -47.69 2.12 -0.09
CA GLY A 56 -48.00 3.46 -0.61
C GLY A 56 -46.82 4.42 -0.44
N PRO A 57 -46.96 5.72 -0.75
CA PRO A 57 -45.93 6.69 -0.43
C PRO A 57 -45.80 6.79 1.10
N ILE A 58 -44.57 6.92 1.60
CA ILE A 58 -44.31 7.07 3.04
C ILE A 58 -44.98 8.36 3.51
N ASP A 59 -44.90 9.38 2.65
CA ASP A 59 -45.45 10.69 2.89
C ASP A 59 -46.70 10.96 2.02
N LEU A 60 -47.78 11.48 2.61
CA LEU A 60 -49.04 11.72 1.87
C LEU A 60 -49.00 12.99 1.02
N THR A 61 -48.10 13.92 1.35
CA THR A 61 -48.04 15.27 0.77
C THR A 61 -46.77 15.57 0.00
N SER A 62 -45.75 14.74 0.17
CA SER A 62 -44.37 14.93 -0.30
C SER A 62 -43.77 13.58 -0.73
N ASP A 63 -42.56 13.64 -1.27
CA ASP A 63 -41.69 12.46 -1.34
C ASP A 63 -40.91 12.36 -0.01
N ALA A 64 -40.51 11.17 0.42
CA ALA A 64 -39.79 10.94 1.67
C ALA A 64 -38.48 11.77 1.85
N ASP A 65 -38.18 12.09 3.11
CA ASP A 65 -37.01 12.79 3.63
C ASP A 65 -36.12 11.80 4.41
N PHE A 66 -35.36 10.99 3.66
CA PHE A 66 -34.61 9.89 4.25
C PHE A 66 -33.39 10.36 5.06
N TYR A 67 -33.26 9.82 6.26
CA TYR A 67 -32.00 9.77 7.01
C TYR A 67 -31.79 8.38 7.61
N GLY A 68 -30.60 8.10 8.14
CA GLY A 68 -30.26 6.75 8.58
C GLY A 68 -29.29 6.68 9.73
N ARG A 69 -29.27 5.51 10.38
CA ARG A 69 -28.31 5.15 11.41
C ARG A 69 -27.89 3.70 11.25
N THR A 70 -26.59 3.46 11.27
CA THR A 70 -26.04 2.10 11.28
C THR A 70 -25.21 1.87 12.53
N THR A 71 -25.52 0.82 13.28
CA THR A 71 -24.78 0.38 14.45
C THR A 71 -24.03 -0.91 14.13
N ILE A 72 -22.71 -0.94 14.36
CA ILE A 72 -21.84 -2.10 14.20
C ILE A 72 -21.20 -2.40 15.56
N GLY A 73 -21.56 -3.53 16.16
CA GLY A 73 -21.24 -3.85 17.55
C GLY A 73 -21.81 -2.78 18.48
N THR A 74 -20.94 -1.99 19.10
CA THR A 74 -21.31 -0.87 19.99
C THR A 74 -21.16 0.51 19.35
N THR A 75 -20.68 0.59 18.11
CA THR A 75 -20.39 1.86 17.42
C THR A 75 -21.55 2.22 16.52
N SER A 76 -22.11 3.41 16.68
CA SER A 76 -23.22 3.92 15.86
C SER A 76 -22.77 5.10 15.00
N THR A 77 -23.18 5.11 13.74
CA THR A 77 -22.98 6.22 12.80
C THR A 77 -24.34 6.68 12.31
N SER A 78 -24.67 7.95 12.54
CA SER A 78 -25.84 8.60 11.94
C SER A 78 -25.43 9.32 10.66
N PHE A 79 -26.32 9.33 9.68
CA PHE A 79 -26.14 10.00 8.40
C PHE A 79 -27.05 11.21 8.32
N GLY A 80 -26.63 12.21 7.54
CA GLY A 80 -27.44 13.38 7.27
C GLY A 80 -28.63 13.06 6.35
N GLU A 81 -29.65 13.89 6.46
CA GLU A 81 -30.89 13.86 5.71
C GLU A 81 -30.70 14.11 4.20
N ILE A 82 -31.57 13.50 3.39
CA ILE A 82 -31.74 13.79 1.97
C ILE A 82 -33.23 13.99 1.70
N THR A 83 -33.62 15.22 1.38
CA THR A 83 -35.02 15.63 1.31
C THR A 83 -35.69 15.44 -0.06
N ASP A 84 -37.01 15.30 -0.04
CA ASP A 84 -37.94 15.29 -1.17
C ASP A 84 -37.58 14.25 -2.23
N ARG A 85 -37.32 13.00 -1.82
CA ARG A 85 -36.93 11.91 -2.73
C ARG A 85 -37.55 10.57 -2.36
N SER A 86 -38.41 10.06 -3.23
CA SER A 86 -38.90 8.67 -3.19
C SER A 86 -37.81 7.59 -3.41
N LEU A 87 -36.63 7.97 -3.90
CA LEU A 87 -35.48 7.08 -4.10
C LEU A 87 -34.16 7.85 -3.99
N ILE A 88 -33.24 7.35 -3.15
CA ILE A 88 -31.89 7.89 -2.96
C ILE A 88 -30.81 6.83 -3.18
N THR A 89 -29.62 7.28 -3.61
CA THR A 89 -28.40 6.45 -3.73
C THR A 89 -27.27 7.08 -2.90
N PRO A 90 -27.34 6.99 -1.57
CA PRO A 90 -26.58 7.89 -0.70
C PRO A 90 -25.10 7.51 -0.54
N ASN A 91 -24.75 6.24 -0.75
CA ASN A 91 -23.43 5.68 -0.39
C ASN A 91 -23.06 5.94 1.09
N TRP A 92 -24.04 5.92 1.99
CA TRP A 92 -23.82 6.08 3.43
C TRP A 92 -23.00 4.91 3.97
N ARG A 93 -21.87 5.20 4.60
CA ARG A 93 -20.91 4.20 5.07
C ARG A 93 -20.65 4.32 6.56
N ALA A 94 -20.94 3.26 7.30
CA ALA A 94 -20.55 3.10 8.70
C ALA A 94 -19.36 2.13 8.81
N THR A 95 -18.47 2.38 9.76
CA THR A 95 -17.32 1.50 10.03
C THR A 95 -17.14 1.31 11.53
N ALA A 96 -16.71 0.12 11.93
CA ALA A 96 -16.29 -0.15 13.30
C ALA A 96 -15.12 -1.13 13.34
N SER A 97 -14.26 -0.95 14.32
CA SER A 97 -13.20 -1.91 14.66
C SER A 97 -13.77 -2.99 15.59
N THR A 98 -13.46 -4.25 15.31
CA THR A 98 -13.83 -5.39 16.14
C THR A 98 -12.61 -6.26 16.42
N GLU A 99 -12.57 -6.85 17.61
CA GLU A 99 -11.47 -7.73 18.01
C GLU A 99 -11.41 -8.97 17.12
N HIS A 100 -10.19 -9.36 16.74
CA HIS A 100 -9.98 -10.55 15.93
C HIS A 100 -10.44 -11.84 16.65
N THR A 101 -10.51 -11.84 17.98
CA THR A 101 -10.98 -13.00 18.74
C THR A 101 -12.51 -13.16 18.75
N ALA A 102 -13.26 -12.16 18.29
CA ALA A 102 -14.71 -12.25 18.19
C ALA A 102 -15.08 -13.14 17.00
N ALA A 103 -15.89 -14.19 17.23
CA ALA A 103 -16.38 -15.03 16.14
C ALA A 103 -17.37 -14.28 15.23
N THR A 104 -18.13 -13.34 15.81
CA THR A 104 -19.19 -12.60 15.11
C THR A 104 -19.30 -11.16 15.59
N VAL A 105 -19.87 -10.28 14.78
CA VAL A 105 -20.29 -8.92 15.18
C VAL A 105 -21.74 -8.66 14.74
N SER A 106 -22.52 -7.99 15.58
CA SER A 106 -23.89 -7.56 15.26
C SER A 106 -23.89 -6.28 14.44
N VAL A 107 -24.78 -6.18 13.46
CA VAL A 107 -25.04 -4.98 12.68
C VAL A 107 -26.53 -4.69 12.72
N LYS A 108 -26.88 -3.42 12.93
CA LYS A 108 -28.25 -2.90 12.91
C LYS A 108 -28.31 -1.71 11.96
N ILE A 109 -29.23 -1.73 11.00
CA ILE A 109 -29.48 -0.61 10.07
C ILE A 109 -30.89 -0.08 10.33
N GLU A 110 -30.98 1.23 10.52
CA GLU A 110 -32.21 1.95 10.80
C GLU A 110 -32.34 3.08 9.77
N ILE A 111 -33.51 3.22 9.16
CA ILE A 111 -33.85 4.30 8.23
C ILE A 111 -35.10 5.00 8.77
N PHE A 112 -35.12 6.31 8.61
CA PHE A 112 -36.16 7.18 9.12
C PHE A 112 -36.57 8.17 8.04
N ASP A 113 -37.80 8.64 8.18
CA ASP A 113 -38.38 9.75 7.43
C ASP A 113 -38.48 10.95 8.38
N GLU A 114 -37.95 12.11 8.00
CA GLU A 114 -38.08 13.35 8.78
C GLU A 114 -39.39 14.06 8.40
N ASP A 115 -40.25 14.31 9.38
CA ASP A 115 -41.56 14.92 9.15
C ASP A 115 -41.62 16.37 9.64
N ASP A 116 -42.03 17.32 8.78
CA ASP A 116 -42.06 18.75 9.13
C ASP A 116 -43.30 19.17 9.95
N GLY A 117 -43.26 18.97 11.27
CA GLY A 117 -44.04 19.71 12.28
C GLY A 117 -45.57 19.49 12.33
N LEU A 118 -46.25 19.16 11.24
CA LEU A 118 -47.69 18.83 11.18
C LEU A 118 -47.96 17.32 10.97
N ASN A 119 -46.94 16.53 10.60
CA ASN A 119 -47.05 15.09 10.35
C ASN A 119 -46.74 14.17 11.55
N PHE A 120 -46.35 14.74 12.70
CA PHE A 120 -46.14 14.04 13.99
C PHE A 120 -45.09 12.91 13.97
N ASP A 121 -43.91 13.25 14.52
CA ASP A 121 -42.76 12.39 14.87
C ASP A 121 -42.04 11.72 13.68
N ASP A 122 -40.70 11.72 13.70
CA ASP A 122 -39.88 11.04 12.68
C ASP A 122 -40.29 9.56 12.58
N ASN A 123 -40.81 9.17 11.41
CA ASN A 123 -41.33 7.83 11.21
C ASN A 123 -40.19 6.88 10.94
N ARG A 124 -40.10 5.84 11.77
CA ARG A 124 -39.14 4.76 11.55
C ARG A 124 -39.65 3.88 10.42
N ILE A 125 -38.89 3.80 9.34
CA ILE A 125 -39.29 3.06 8.15
C ILE A 125 -39.02 1.57 8.35
N ASP A 126 -39.98 0.74 7.94
CA ASP A 126 -39.83 -0.70 7.89
C ASP A 126 -38.99 -1.15 6.68
N LEU A 127 -37.96 -1.94 6.97
CA LEU A 127 -36.99 -2.48 6.03
C LEU A 127 -37.01 -4.01 5.95
N THR A 128 -37.83 -4.68 6.77
CA THR A 128 -37.81 -6.14 6.90
C THR A 128 -39.16 -6.77 6.56
N SER A 129 -39.15 -8.06 6.24
CA SER A 129 -40.39 -8.84 6.05
C SER A 129 -41.09 -9.23 7.37
N ASN A 130 -40.69 -8.65 8.50
CA ASN A 130 -41.20 -8.97 9.83
C ASN A 130 -41.85 -7.73 10.44
N ASP A 131 -43.17 -7.65 10.43
CA ASP A 131 -43.96 -6.50 10.94
C ASP A 131 -43.66 -6.11 12.40
N SER A 132 -42.99 -6.97 13.18
CA SER A 132 -42.58 -6.66 14.56
C SER A 132 -41.21 -5.99 14.68
N ASP A 133 -40.47 -5.87 13.57
CA ASP A 133 -39.12 -5.31 13.50
C ASP A 133 -38.96 -4.45 12.24
N ARG A 134 -38.65 -3.17 12.43
CA ARG A 134 -38.44 -2.23 11.32
C ARG A 134 -36.99 -2.16 10.88
N ASP A 135 -36.08 -2.69 11.68
CA ASP A 135 -34.64 -2.56 11.47
C ASP A 135 -34.06 -3.77 10.80
N VAL A 136 -33.04 -3.58 9.96
CA VAL A 136 -32.26 -4.73 9.48
C VAL A 136 -31.25 -5.13 10.54
N ASN A 137 -31.49 -6.24 11.22
CA ASN A 137 -30.59 -6.86 12.19
C ASN A 137 -29.90 -8.08 11.58
N ILE A 138 -28.56 -8.00 11.45
CA ILE A 138 -27.73 -9.10 10.96
C ILE A 138 -26.57 -9.37 11.91
N THR A 139 -26.11 -10.61 11.91
CA THR A 139 -24.88 -11.06 12.58
C THR A 139 -23.88 -11.46 11.51
N VAL A 140 -22.73 -10.80 11.50
CA VAL A 140 -21.62 -11.05 10.57
C VAL A 140 -20.66 -12.05 11.21
N ASP A 141 -20.43 -13.18 10.54
CA ASP A 141 -19.38 -14.16 10.85
C ASP A 141 -18.03 -13.64 10.33
N LEU A 142 -17.10 -13.42 11.25
CA LEU A 142 -15.80 -12.80 10.98
C LEU A 142 -14.73 -13.83 10.55
N HIS A 143 -14.93 -15.13 10.80
CA HIS A 143 -13.93 -16.16 10.58
C HIS A 143 -14.42 -17.40 9.81
N PRO A 144 -15.08 -17.25 8.64
CA PRO A 144 -15.36 -18.41 7.82
C PRO A 144 -14.07 -19.07 7.35
N VAL A 145 -13.96 -20.38 7.62
CA VAL A 145 -12.73 -21.17 7.40
C VAL A 145 -12.32 -21.22 5.93
N ASP A 146 -13.27 -21.09 4.98
CA ASP A 146 -13.03 -21.35 3.56
C ASP A 146 -13.61 -20.29 2.59
N ARG A 147 -14.16 -19.18 3.08
CA ARG A 147 -14.91 -18.22 2.25
C ARG A 147 -14.89 -16.79 2.81
N ASP A 148 -15.47 -15.84 2.08
CA ASP A 148 -15.75 -14.48 2.58
C ASP A 148 -16.56 -14.52 3.88
N CYS A 149 -16.49 -13.45 4.68
CA CYS A 149 -17.44 -13.29 5.78
C CYS A 149 -18.87 -13.50 5.27
N THR A 150 -19.69 -14.15 6.07
CA THR A 150 -21.11 -14.34 5.78
C THR A 150 -21.91 -13.66 6.86
N PHE A 151 -23.09 -13.18 6.54
CA PHE A 151 -24.00 -12.64 7.54
C PHE A 151 -25.36 -13.30 7.45
N SER A 152 -26.05 -13.34 8.59
CA SER A 152 -27.38 -13.93 8.74
C SER A 152 -28.21 -13.13 9.73
N GLY A 153 -29.53 -13.25 9.68
CA GLY A 153 -30.47 -12.42 10.43
C GLY A 153 -31.73 -12.21 9.60
N ASP A 154 -32.25 -10.98 9.58
CA ASP A 154 -33.42 -10.62 8.75
C ASP A 154 -33.15 -10.83 7.26
N VAL A 155 -31.91 -10.60 6.85
CA VAL A 155 -31.40 -10.97 5.54
C VAL A 155 -30.05 -11.66 5.68
N SER A 156 -29.80 -12.62 4.78
CA SER A 156 -28.56 -13.40 4.77
C SER A 156 -27.82 -13.22 3.46
N GLY A 157 -26.50 -13.21 3.52
CA GLY A 157 -25.66 -13.01 2.34
C GLY A 157 -24.18 -13.28 2.60
N SER A 158 -23.40 -13.17 1.54
CA SER A 158 -21.95 -13.09 1.63
C SER A 158 -21.52 -11.63 1.69
N CYS A 159 -20.45 -11.34 2.40
CA CYS A 159 -19.80 -10.04 2.33
C CYS A 159 -19.34 -9.71 0.90
N ASN A 160 -19.10 -8.43 0.66
CA ASN A 160 -18.74 -7.83 -0.63
C ASN A 160 -19.82 -7.99 -1.73
N GLN A 161 -20.98 -8.56 -1.42
CA GLN A 161 -22.15 -8.60 -2.30
C GLN A 161 -23.16 -7.54 -1.88
N VAL A 162 -23.78 -6.89 -2.86
CA VAL A 162 -24.96 -6.05 -2.61
C VAL A 162 -26.14 -6.97 -2.34
N VAL A 163 -26.80 -6.74 -1.21
CA VAL A 163 -27.97 -7.50 -0.77
C VAL A 163 -29.13 -6.55 -0.59
N GLN A 164 -30.33 -7.02 -0.95
CA GLN A 164 -31.55 -6.24 -0.88
C GLN A 164 -32.52 -6.87 0.13
N THR A 165 -33.21 -6.01 0.88
CA THR A 165 -34.40 -6.36 1.65
C THR A 165 -35.46 -5.27 1.47
N ASN A 166 -36.73 -5.61 1.73
CA ASN A 166 -37.83 -4.66 1.69
C ASN A 166 -38.71 -4.85 2.93
N GLY A 167 -39.24 -3.74 3.44
CA GLY A 167 -40.30 -3.76 4.45
C GLY A 167 -41.59 -4.39 3.95
N ASN A 168 -42.48 -4.75 4.87
CA ASN A 168 -43.80 -5.26 4.55
C ASN A 168 -44.91 -4.77 5.51
N ALA A 169 -44.62 -3.77 6.35
CA ALA A 169 -45.59 -3.19 7.28
C ALA A 169 -46.85 -2.67 6.58
N ASP A 170 -47.99 -2.82 7.26
CA ASP A 170 -49.31 -2.46 6.77
C ASP A 170 -49.65 -0.95 6.94
N ASP A 171 -48.80 -0.17 7.59
CA ASP A 171 -49.08 1.24 7.93
C ASP A 171 -48.50 2.27 6.96
N GLY A 172 -47.82 1.83 5.90
CA GLY A 172 -47.37 2.70 4.80
C GLY A 172 -45.89 3.06 4.84
N ASP A 173 -45.26 3.00 6.02
CA ASP A 173 -43.85 3.35 6.24
C ASP A 173 -42.90 2.23 5.74
N VAL A 174 -42.90 1.95 4.44
CA VAL A 174 -42.18 0.81 3.87
C VAL A 174 -41.17 1.27 2.82
N ALA A 175 -39.92 0.84 2.99
CA ALA A 175 -38.87 1.04 2.00
C ALA A 175 -38.15 -0.26 1.63
N GLY A 176 -37.55 -0.23 0.45
CA GLY A 176 -36.53 -1.16 0.00
C GLY A 176 -35.15 -0.57 0.24
N ILE A 177 -34.22 -1.40 0.70
CA ILE A 177 -32.82 -1.03 0.92
C ILE A 177 -31.89 -1.99 0.18
N GLU A 178 -30.84 -1.44 -0.44
CA GLU A 178 -29.68 -2.19 -0.89
C GLU A 178 -28.45 -1.79 -0.07
N PHE A 179 -27.73 -2.77 0.44
CA PHE A 179 -26.52 -2.54 1.22
C PHE A 179 -25.45 -3.62 0.98
N LYS A 180 -24.21 -3.31 1.37
CA LYS A 180 -23.05 -4.20 1.28
C LYS A 180 -22.31 -4.24 2.62
N VAL A 181 -21.90 -5.42 3.05
CA VAL A 181 -21.06 -5.64 4.25
C VAL A 181 -19.64 -6.01 3.80
N GLU A 182 -18.63 -5.40 4.42
CA GLU A 182 -17.21 -5.67 4.16
C GLU A 182 -16.50 -5.98 5.49
N VAL A 183 -15.65 -7.00 5.50
CA VAL A 183 -14.71 -7.24 6.61
C VAL A 183 -13.29 -7.21 6.08
N THR A 184 -12.50 -6.33 6.68
CA THR A 184 -11.12 -6.08 6.30
C THR A 184 -10.21 -6.52 7.45
N GLU A 185 -9.41 -7.55 7.18
CA GLU A 185 -8.30 -7.91 8.05
C GLU A 185 -7.20 -6.84 7.94
N PRO A 186 -6.44 -6.57 9.01
CA PRO A 186 -5.38 -5.58 8.96
C PRO A 186 -4.27 -6.03 8.01
N ALA A 187 -3.66 -5.05 7.32
CA ALA A 187 -2.55 -5.29 6.41
C ALA A 187 -1.27 -5.76 7.12
N GLN A 188 -1.19 -5.49 8.43
CA GLN A 188 -0.03 -5.72 9.27
C GLN A 188 -0.44 -6.03 10.71
N ALA A 189 0.48 -6.60 11.46
CA ALA A 189 0.44 -6.68 12.92
C ALA A 189 1.90 -6.65 13.41
N PRO A 190 2.17 -6.25 14.66
CA PRO A 190 3.55 -6.23 15.15
C PRO A 190 4.25 -7.57 14.91
N GLY A 191 5.39 -7.54 14.22
CA GLY A 191 6.21 -8.68 13.87
C GLY A 191 5.68 -9.54 12.71
N ARG A 192 4.67 -9.11 11.96
CA ARG A 192 4.00 -9.91 10.93
C ARG A 192 3.61 -9.07 9.72
N HIS A 193 4.18 -9.44 8.58
CA HIS A 193 3.94 -8.81 7.30
C HIS A 193 3.74 -9.87 6.22
N VAL A 194 2.94 -9.55 5.20
CA VAL A 194 2.69 -10.45 4.07
C VAL A 194 2.89 -9.73 2.75
N ARG A 195 3.68 -10.35 1.87
CA ARG A 195 3.81 -9.96 0.46
C ARG A 195 3.06 -10.98 -0.39
N CYS A 196 2.23 -10.50 -1.30
CA CYS A 196 1.56 -11.32 -2.30
C CYS A 196 1.99 -10.84 -3.69
N GLY A 197 2.51 -11.75 -4.51
CA GLY A 197 2.92 -11.46 -5.88
C GLY A 197 2.38 -12.48 -6.86
N HIS A 198 2.49 -12.19 -8.15
CA HIS A 198 2.13 -13.15 -9.19
C HIS A 198 3.10 -13.11 -10.38
N ALA A 199 3.12 -14.20 -11.14
CA ALA A 199 3.86 -14.31 -12.39
C ALA A 199 3.07 -15.14 -13.41
N PRO A 200 3.05 -14.77 -14.71
CA PRO A 200 3.62 -13.54 -15.28
C PRO A 200 2.92 -12.27 -14.77
N LEU A 201 3.58 -11.12 -14.89
CA LEU A 201 3.03 -9.85 -14.42
C LEU A 201 1.82 -9.38 -15.24
N TRP A 202 1.80 -9.68 -16.55
CA TRP A 202 0.66 -9.39 -17.42
C TRP A 202 0.14 -10.67 -18.07
N PRO A 203 -0.70 -11.45 -17.35
CA PRO A 203 -1.15 -12.75 -17.81
C PRO A 203 -2.03 -12.68 -19.06
N GLN A 204 -1.85 -13.63 -19.95
CA GLN A 204 -2.69 -13.81 -21.14
C GLN A 204 -3.75 -14.89 -20.91
N ALA A 205 -4.84 -14.86 -21.66
CA ALA A 205 -5.91 -15.85 -21.50
C ALA A 205 -5.40 -17.30 -21.64
N GLY A 206 -5.82 -18.16 -20.72
CA GLY A 206 -5.40 -19.57 -20.66
C GLY A 206 -3.98 -19.79 -20.12
N GLN A 207 -3.23 -18.74 -19.80
CA GLN A 207 -1.90 -18.85 -19.22
C GLN A 207 -1.97 -19.26 -17.74
N GLN A 208 -0.97 -20.03 -17.29
CA GLN A 208 -0.78 -20.29 -15.87
C GLN A 208 -0.26 -19.04 -15.16
N VAL A 209 -0.96 -18.65 -14.09
CA VAL A 209 -0.58 -17.58 -13.17
C VAL A 209 -0.16 -18.22 -11.87
N ARG A 210 1.12 -18.11 -11.52
CA ARG A 210 1.64 -18.51 -10.21
C ARG A 210 1.47 -17.35 -9.25
N ILE A 211 0.76 -17.55 -8.15
CA ILE A 211 0.62 -16.61 -7.05
C ILE A 211 1.54 -17.06 -5.91
N THR A 212 2.33 -16.11 -5.39
CA THR A 212 3.34 -16.34 -4.36
C THR A 212 2.98 -15.52 -3.12
N ALA A 213 2.87 -16.18 -1.98
CA ALA A 213 2.69 -15.57 -0.66
C ALA A 213 4.01 -15.69 0.12
N GLU A 214 4.49 -14.61 0.70
CA GLU A 214 5.69 -14.58 1.54
C GLU A 214 5.39 -13.88 2.86
N SER A 215 5.98 -14.38 3.94
CA SER A 215 5.79 -13.87 5.29
C SER A 215 7.08 -13.31 5.87
N PHE A 216 6.98 -12.14 6.52
CA PHE A 216 8.10 -11.40 7.07
C PHE A 216 7.83 -10.91 8.49
N GLY A 217 8.90 -10.69 9.26
CA GLY A 217 8.86 -9.99 10.54
C GLY A 217 9.13 -8.50 10.39
N ASP A 218 9.15 -7.76 11.50
CA ASP A 218 9.43 -6.31 11.48
C ASP A 218 10.82 -6.03 10.93
N GLN A 219 10.90 -5.07 10.01
CA GLN A 219 12.13 -4.61 9.38
C GLN A 219 12.88 -3.69 10.34
N PRO A 220 14.09 -4.06 10.78
CA PRO A 220 14.96 -3.14 11.52
C PRO A 220 15.28 -1.91 10.67
N ASP A 221 15.60 -0.80 11.33
CA ASP A 221 15.97 0.44 10.65
C ASP A 221 17.23 0.24 9.78
N GLY A 222 17.14 0.62 8.50
CA GLY A 222 18.21 0.45 7.51
C GLY A 222 18.60 -1.00 7.19
N GLN A 223 17.71 -1.98 7.37
CA GLN A 223 17.99 -3.40 7.07
C GLN A 223 16.89 -4.08 6.26
N ALA A 224 17.19 -5.24 5.71
CA ALA A 224 16.23 -6.06 4.98
C ALA A 224 15.13 -6.63 5.91
N LEU A 225 13.95 -6.87 5.33
CA LEU A 225 12.86 -7.61 5.98
C LEU A 225 13.30 -9.02 6.36
N PRO A 226 13.29 -9.40 7.65
CA PRO A 226 13.56 -10.77 8.05
C PRO A 226 12.41 -11.68 7.65
N THR A 227 12.69 -12.89 7.17
CA THR A 227 11.64 -13.89 6.90
C THR A 227 10.99 -14.37 8.20
N LEU A 228 9.67 -14.60 8.15
CA LEU A 228 8.89 -15.13 9.28
C LEU A 228 8.47 -16.57 8.99
N LEU A 229 8.71 -17.48 9.93
CA LEU A 229 8.19 -18.84 9.83
C LEU A 229 6.77 -18.91 10.42
N ALA A 230 5.78 -18.51 9.63
CA ALA A 230 4.39 -18.45 10.05
C ALA A 230 3.75 -19.83 10.20
N ASP A 231 2.76 -19.97 11.09
CA ASP A 231 2.02 -21.22 11.31
C ASP A 231 1.19 -21.64 10.09
N ARG A 232 0.68 -20.66 9.33
CA ARG A 232 -0.13 -20.88 8.15
C ARG A 232 0.01 -19.73 7.15
N VAL A 233 0.14 -20.09 5.87
CA VAL A 233 0.13 -19.14 4.75
C VAL A 233 -0.93 -19.58 3.74
N GLU A 234 -1.83 -18.66 3.37
CA GLU A 234 -2.98 -18.88 2.51
C GLU A 234 -2.92 -17.95 1.29
N VAL A 235 -3.43 -18.45 0.15
CA VAL A 235 -3.74 -17.62 -1.02
C VAL A 235 -5.23 -17.70 -1.28
N TRP A 236 -5.82 -16.53 -1.47
CA TRP A 236 -7.21 -16.28 -1.81
C TRP A 236 -7.30 -15.82 -3.27
N TYR A 237 -8.34 -16.23 -3.96
CA TYR A 237 -8.52 -15.92 -5.39
C TYR A 237 -9.98 -15.72 -5.74
N SER A 238 -10.20 -14.87 -6.73
CA SER A 238 -11.50 -14.47 -7.26
C SER A 238 -11.38 -14.16 -8.76
N THR A 239 -12.46 -14.34 -9.51
CA THR A 239 -12.62 -13.88 -10.91
C THR A 239 -13.71 -12.81 -11.05
N ASP A 240 -14.22 -12.30 -9.93
CA ASP A 240 -15.33 -11.35 -9.83
C ASP A 240 -14.92 -10.09 -9.04
N GLY A 241 -13.65 -9.68 -9.16
CA GLY A 241 -13.15 -8.45 -8.52
C GLY A 241 -12.98 -8.55 -6.99
N GLY A 242 -12.84 -9.76 -6.46
CA GLY A 242 -12.76 -10.02 -5.02
C GLY A 242 -14.12 -10.20 -4.31
N ALA A 243 -15.22 -10.21 -5.07
CA ALA A 243 -16.57 -10.35 -4.51
C ALA A 243 -16.87 -11.78 -4.00
N THR A 244 -16.13 -12.79 -4.49
CA THR A 244 -16.12 -14.14 -3.94
C THR A 244 -14.71 -14.54 -3.49
N ARG A 245 -14.44 -14.52 -2.17
CA ARG A 245 -13.23 -15.11 -1.57
C ARG A 245 -13.28 -16.63 -1.59
N GLN A 246 -12.33 -17.25 -2.28
CA GLN A 246 -12.07 -18.68 -2.16
C GLN A 246 -10.61 -18.93 -1.79
N ILE A 247 -10.39 -19.74 -0.76
CA ILE A 247 -9.06 -20.26 -0.47
C ILE A 247 -8.68 -21.23 -1.59
N VAL A 248 -7.62 -20.87 -2.30
CA VAL A 248 -7.11 -21.64 -3.44
C VAL A 248 -5.88 -22.46 -3.12
N GLY A 249 -5.32 -22.24 -1.93
CA GLY A 249 -4.31 -23.06 -1.32
C GLY A 249 -3.99 -22.55 0.08
N SER A 250 -3.69 -23.48 0.98
CA SER A 250 -3.23 -23.21 2.32
C SER A 250 -2.09 -24.17 2.64
N SER A 251 -1.31 -23.81 3.64
CA SER A 251 -0.12 -24.53 4.03
C SER A 251 0.01 -24.63 5.54
N GLY A 252 0.77 -25.62 6.00
CA GLY A 252 1.26 -25.63 7.36
C GLY A 252 2.38 -24.60 7.55
N ARG A 253 3.21 -24.83 8.57
CA ARG A 253 4.24 -23.91 8.98
C ARG A 253 5.32 -23.68 7.90
N GLN A 254 5.42 -22.46 7.34
CA GLN A 254 6.40 -22.11 6.31
C GLN A 254 6.53 -20.59 6.11
N THR A 255 7.59 -20.16 5.40
CA THR A 255 7.85 -18.74 5.08
C THR A 255 7.19 -18.30 3.77
N THR A 256 7.00 -19.23 2.84
CA THR A 256 6.57 -18.96 1.46
C THR A 256 5.61 -20.04 0.98
N PHE A 257 4.52 -19.64 0.32
CA PHE A 257 3.57 -20.54 -0.32
C PHE A 257 3.34 -20.15 -1.79
N ASN A 258 3.17 -21.15 -2.66
CA ASN A 258 2.86 -20.94 -4.07
C ASN A 258 1.62 -21.72 -4.47
N THR A 259 0.76 -21.11 -5.29
CA THR A 259 -0.35 -21.79 -5.97
C THR A 259 -0.45 -21.31 -7.41
N THR A 260 -1.08 -22.10 -8.28
CA THR A 260 -1.24 -21.76 -9.70
C THR A 260 -2.72 -21.72 -10.08
N ARG A 261 -3.10 -20.73 -10.88
CA ARG A 261 -4.43 -20.64 -11.50
C ARG A 261 -4.31 -20.42 -13.00
N ILE A 262 -5.38 -20.71 -13.74
CA ILE A 262 -5.44 -20.45 -15.17
C ILE A 262 -6.14 -19.11 -15.36
N ALA A 263 -5.50 -18.19 -16.08
CA ALA A 263 -6.09 -16.90 -16.39
C ALA A 263 -7.36 -17.09 -17.25
N PRO A 264 -8.47 -16.40 -16.92
CA PRO A 264 -9.72 -16.41 -17.67
C PRO A 264 -9.58 -15.82 -19.09
N GLY A 265 -10.71 -15.56 -19.77
CA GLY A 265 -10.70 -14.96 -21.11
C GLY A 265 -10.06 -13.57 -21.17
N ASN A 266 -9.60 -13.17 -22.36
CA ASN A 266 -9.03 -11.82 -22.56
C ASN A 266 -10.05 -10.73 -22.21
N GLY A 267 -9.56 -9.66 -21.58
CA GLY A 267 -10.40 -8.55 -21.11
C GLY A 267 -11.00 -8.80 -19.73
N ALA A 268 -10.94 -10.03 -19.19
CA ALA A 268 -11.35 -10.32 -17.83
C ALA A 268 -10.30 -9.86 -16.81
N THR A 269 -10.69 -9.84 -15.53
CA THR A 269 -9.79 -9.61 -14.41
C THR A 269 -9.67 -10.85 -13.54
N ILE A 270 -8.56 -10.95 -12.83
CA ILE A 270 -8.40 -11.88 -11.70
C ILE A 270 -8.08 -11.05 -10.46
N SER A 271 -8.56 -11.51 -9.31
CA SER A 271 -8.23 -10.90 -8.03
C SER A 271 -7.62 -11.95 -7.10
N TYR A 272 -6.60 -11.59 -6.36
CA TYR A 272 -5.99 -12.47 -5.36
C TYR A 272 -5.45 -11.71 -4.16
N GLY A 273 -5.34 -12.39 -3.04
CA GLY A 273 -4.75 -11.87 -1.81
C GLY A 273 -4.07 -12.98 -1.04
N CYS A 274 -3.13 -12.63 -0.17
CA CYS A 274 -2.40 -13.56 0.65
C CYS A 274 -2.66 -13.26 2.11
N ARG A 275 -2.83 -14.32 2.90
CA ARG A 275 -3.02 -14.22 4.33
C ARG A 275 -1.96 -15.03 5.05
N VAL A 276 -1.39 -14.46 6.10
CA VAL A 276 -0.40 -15.12 6.95
C VAL A 276 -0.98 -15.16 8.35
N VAL A 277 -0.92 -16.33 9.01
CA VAL A 277 -1.34 -16.50 10.40
C VAL A 277 -0.16 -17.04 11.19
N ASP A 278 0.22 -16.33 12.24
CA ASP A 278 1.29 -16.72 13.15
C ASP A 278 0.86 -16.46 14.59
N ALA A 279 0.99 -17.47 15.46
CA ALA A 279 0.51 -17.42 16.85
C ALA A 279 -0.97 -17.02 16.97
N GLY A 280 -1.79 -17.41 15.98
CA GLY A 280 -3.22 -17.08 15.92
C GLY A 280 -3.56 -15.66 15.45
N VAL A 281 -2.56 -14.84 15.13
CA VAL A 281 -2.74 -13.47 14.61
C VAL A 281 -2.62 -13.48 13.09
N PRO A 282 -3.69 -13.14 12.34
CA PRO A 282 -3.61 -13.02 10.90
C PRO A 282 -3.26 -11.62 10.43
N VAL A 283 -2.60 -11.56 9.29
CA VAL A 283 -2.39 -10.36 8.47
C VAL A 283 -2.78 -10.68 7.04
N TYR A 284 -3.44 -9.75 6.37
CA TYR A 284 -3.93 -9.93 5.00
C TYR A 284 -3.36 -8.87 4.08
N SER A 285 -2.83 -9.28 2.94
CA SER A 285 -2.18 -8.39 1.99
C SER A 285 -3.13 -7.38 1.31
N GLY A 286 -4.44 -7.44 1.61
CA GLY A 286 -5.46 -6.85 0.74
C GLY A 286 -5.62 -7.61 -0.57
N TRP A 287 -6.61 -7.20 -1.35
CA TRP A 287 -6.85 -7.71 -2.69
C TRP A 287 -6.01 -6.99 -3.72
N ARG A 288 -5.47 -7.74 -4.67
CA ARG A 288 -4.86 -7.25 -5.91
C ARG A 288 -5.72 -7.68 -7.07
N THR A 289 -6.13 -6.75 -7.91
CA THR A 289 -6.78 -7.04 -9.18
C THR A 289 -5.81 -6.87 -10.33
N VAL A 290 -5.84 -7.81 -11.28
CA VAL A 290 -4.93 -7.89 -12.43
C VAL A 290 -5.74 -8.06 -13.70
N GLN A 291 -5.37 -7.30 -14.73
CA GLN A 291 -5.94 -7.44 -16.07
C GLN A 291 -5.37 -8.67 -16.80
N VAL A 292 -6.26 -9.47 -17.38
CA VAL A 292 -5.90 -10.55 -18.31
C VAL A 292 -5.98 -10.05 -19.74
N GLY A 293 -4.87 -10.14 -20.48
CA GLY A 293 -4.75 -9.62 -21.83
C GLY A 293 -4.94 -8.10 -21.89
N ASN A 294 -5.31 -7.56 -23.05
CA ASN A 294 -5.50 -6.11 -23.18
C ASN A 294 -6.70 -5.62 -22.34
N PRO A 295 -6.58 -4.45 -21.68
CA PRO A 295 -7.72 -3.83 -21.02
C PRO A 295 -8.80 -3.46 -22.04
N PRO A 296 -10.09 -3.41 -21.64
CA PRO A 296 -11.18 -3.05 -22.54
C PRO A 296 -11.04 -1.66 -23.15
N GLN A 297 -10.40 -0.74 -22.43
CA GLN A 297 -10.20 0.66 -22.82
C GLN A 297 -8.83 1.16 -22.34
N GLY A 298 -8.30 2.18 -23.02
CA GLY A 298 -7.05 2.85 -22.65
C GLY A 298 -5.77 2.11 -23.04
N GLN A 299 -4.64 2.68 -22.62
CA GLN A 299 -3.30 2.14 -22.88
C GLN A 299 -2.55 1.73 -21.59
N ALA A 300 -3.15 1.96 -20.43
CA ALA A 300 -2.61 1.52 -19.14
C ALA A 300 -3.19 0.15 -18.77
N VAL A 301 -2.33 -0.83 -18.52
CA VAL A 301 -2.70 -2.19 -18.11
C VAL A 301 -2.54 -2.30 -16.60
N PRO A 302 -3.61 -2.50 -15.80
CA PRO A 302 -3.47 -2.71 -14.37
C PRO A 302 -2.88 -4.10 -14.12
N VAL A 303 -1.68 -4.13 -13.55
CA VAL A 303 -0.99 -5.38 -13.15
C VAL A 303 -0.97 -5.59 -11.65
N LEU A 304 -1.30 -4.54 -10.89
CA LEU A 304 -1.49 -4.60 -9.46
C LEU A 304 -2.42 -3.45 -9.07
N LEU A 305 -3.73 -3.69 -9.05
CA LEU A 305 -4.74 -2.71 -8.63
C LEU A 305 -5.23 -3.08 -7.23
N ASN A 306 -4.85 -2.29 -6.23
CA ASN A 306 -5.15 -2.56 -4.83
C ASN A 306 -6.26 -1.67 -4.25
N SER A 307 -6.46 -0.48 -4.83
CA SER A 307 -7.46 0.48 -4.40
C SER A 307 -7.87 1.37 -5.57
N ASP A 308 -8.90 2.17 -5.35
CA ASP A 308 -9.29 3.25 -6.26
C ASP A 308 -8.14 4.25 -6.40
N ARG A 309 -8.05 4.88 -7.57
CA ARG A 309 -6.91 5.74 -7.95
C ARG A 309 -6.74 6.94 -7.03
N GLU A 310 -7.84 7.51 -6.57
CA GLU A 310 -7.83 8.63 -5.63
C GLU A 310 -7.19 8.24 -4.29
N HIS A 311 -7.24 6.96 -3.93
CA HIS A 311 -6.75 6.44 -2.65
C HIS A 311 -5.44 5.62 -2.77
N ALA A 312 -4.71 5.79 -3.87
CA ALA A 312 -3.48 5.04 -4.10
C ALA A 312 -2.41 5.90 -4.79
N LEU A 313 -1.15 5.56 -4.52
CA LEU A 313 -0.03 5.98 -5.34
C LEU A 313 -0.04 5.16 -6.63
N ASP A 314 -0.51 5.75 -7.73
CA ASP A 314 -0.53 5.13 -9.05
C ASP A 314 0.84 5.26 -9.75
N ILE A 315 1.53 4.12 -9.86
CA ILE A 315 2.83 4.01 -10.54
C ILE A 315 2.63 3.41 -11.93
N VAL A 316 2.99 4.16 -12.97
CA VAL A 316 2.91 3.72 -14.37
C VAL A 316 4.31 3.39 -14.90
N LEU A 317 4.53 2.12 -15.25
CA LEU A 317 5.79 1.60 -15.77
C LEU A 317 5.81 1.65 -17.30
N PHE A 318 6.70 2.46 -17.86
CA PHE A 318 6.92 2.60 -19.30
C PHE A 318 8.12 1.75 -19.74
N PRO A 319 7.99 0.97 -20.83
CA PRO A 319 9.16 0.40 -21.49
C PRO A 319 10.01 1.53 -22.09
N ALA A 320 11.29 1.55 -21.76
CA ALA A 320 12.21 2.55 -22.30
C ALA A 320 12.30 2.52 -23.83
N THR A 321 12.51 3.70 -24.37
CA THR A 321 12.94 3.97 -25.75
C THR A 321 14.18 4.85 -25.69
N VAL A 322 15.08 4.70 -26.65
CA VAL A 322 16.24 5.60 -26.80
C VAL A 322 15.98 6.57 -27.93
N ARG A 323 16.28 7.85 -27.71
CA ARG A 323 16.29 8.85 -28.77
C ARG A 323 17.66 8.91 -29.40
N ALA A 324 17.73 8.83 -30.72
CA ALA A 324 18.95 9.10 -31.46
C ALA A 324 18.71 10.20 -32.51
N PRO A 325 19.72 11.04 -32.80
CA PRO A 325 19.65 11.98 -33.93
C PRO A 325 19.29 11.25 -35.22
N GLN A 326 18.30 11.76 -35.95
CA GLN A 326 17.93 11.23 -37.28
C GLN A 326 19.12 11.28 -38.25
N ASN A 327 20.03 12.24 -38.06
CA ASN A 327 21.30 12.31 -38.75
C ASN A 327 22.46 12.43 -37.73
N PRO A 328 23.32 11.40 -37.58
CA PRO A 328 24.48 11.45 -36.70
C PRO A 328 25.45 12.60 -37.00
N ALA A 329 25.48 13.08 -38.24
CA ALA A 329 26.33 14.19 -38.68
C ALA A 329 25.67 15.57 -38.47
N ASN A 330 24.42 15.62 -38.04
CA ASN A 330 23.70 16.86 -37.72
C ASN A 330 22.82 16.67 -36.48
N PRO A 331 23.40 16.80 -35.27
CA PRO A 331 22.68 16.60 -34.01
C PRO A 331 21.53 17.57 -33.77
N GLY A 332 21.43 18.68 -34.53
CA GLY A 332 20.30 19.60 -34.49
C GLY A 332 19.06 19.17 -35.30
N GLY A 333 19.09 17.98 -35.93
CA GLY A 333 17.96 17.41 -36.66
C GLY A 333 16.88 16.80 -35.74
N GLY A 334 15.80 16.29 -36.34
CA GLY A 334 14.77 15.53 -35.60
C GLY A 334 15.37 14.30 -34.91
N LEU A 335 14.72 13.83 -33.84
CA LEU A 335 15.13 12.64 -33.09
C LEU A 335 14.23 11.45 -33.47
N LEU A 336 14.83 10.27 -33.59
CA LEU A 336 14.12 9.00 -33.77
C LEU A 336 14.05 8.27 -32.43
N ASN A 337 12.88 7.73 -32.08
CA ASN A 337 12.69 6.85 -30.92
C ASN A 337 12.92 5.40 -31.36
N PHE A 338 13.85 4.70 -30.71
CA PHE A 338 14.06 3.27 -30.89
C PHE A 338 13.60 2.53 -29.64
N PRO A 339 12.75 1.50 -29.78
CA PRO A 339 12.32 0.71 -28.62
C PRO A 339 13.50 -0.06 -28.04
N VAL A 340 13.69 0.02 -26.72
CA VAL A 340 14.66 -0.85 -26.01
C VAL A 340 14.09 -2.25 -25.86
N TYR A 341 12.77 -2.36 -25.69
CA TYR A 341 12.02 -3.62 -25.64
C TYR A 341 11.23 -3.80 -26.92
N ALA A 342 11.51 -4.86 -27.67
CA ALA A 342 11.02 -5.04 -29.04
C ALA A 342 9.49 -5.12 -29.12
N ALA A 343 8.84 -5.69 -28.09
CA ALA A 343 7.39 -5.81 -27.99
C ALA A 343 6.74 -4.81 -27.00
N GLY A 344 7.48 -3.76 -26.59
CA GLY A 344 7.00 -2.79 -25.60
C GLY A 344 6.60 -3.47 -24.29
N ALA A 345 5.41 -3.17 -23.77
CA ALA A 345 4.91 -3.77 -22.53
C ALA A 345 4.68 -5.29 -22.57
N ALA A 346 4.50 -5.84 -23.77
CA ALA A 346 4.33 -7.29 -23.96
C ALA A 346 5.67 -8.05 -24.03
N ASP A 347 6.79 -7.33 -24.03
CA ASP A 347 8.12 -7.93 -24.05
C ASP A 347 8.39 -8.70 -22.75
N ALA A 348 8.86 -9.94 -22.86
CA ALA A 348 9.10 -10.79 -21.70
C ALA A 348 10.21 -10.24 -20.78
N ASN A 349 11.21 -9.57 -21.33
CA ASN A 349 12.27 -8.94 -20.53
C ASN A 349 11.70 -7.74 -19.78
N PHE A 350 10.90 -6.90 -20.45
CA PHE A 350 10.21 -5.79 -19.77
C PHE A 350 9.32 -6.28 -18.64
N GLN A 351 8.50 -7.32 -18.85
CA GLN A 351 7.66 -7.86 -17.78
C GLN A 351 8.46 -8.43 -16.62
N THR A 352 9.61 -9.05 -16.89
CA THR A 352 10.53 -9.55 -15.85
C THR A 352 11.12 -8.40 -15.05
N HIS A 353 11.55 -7.34 -15.74
CA HIS A 353 12.10 -6.12 -15.15
C HIS A 353 11.07 -5.36 -14.31
N ALA A 354 9.85 -5.20 -14.83
CA ALA A 354 8.74 -4.61 -14.09
C ALA A 354 8.37 -5.44 -12.86
N ALA A 355 8.38 -6.77 -12.94
CA ALA A 355 8.14 -7.63 -11.78
C ALA A 355 9.23 -7.49 -10.71
N ALA A 356 10.49 -7.35 -11.12
CA ALA A 356 11.61 -7.10 -10.22
C ALA A 356 11.48 -5.74 -9.51
N ALA A 357 11.17 -4.68 -10.26
CA ALA A 357 10.92 -3.34 -9.71
C ALA A 357 9.77 -3.33 -8.68
N ILE A 358 8.68 -4.04 -8.95
CA ILE A 358 7.57 -4.19 -8.00
C ILE A 358 8.01 -4.97 -6.75
N ALA A 359 8.78 -6.05 -6.92
CA ALA A 359 9.30 -6.81 -5.78
C ALA A 359 10.26 -5.98 -4.92
N GLU A 360 11.01 -5.08 -5.55
CA GLU A 360 11.91 -4.13 -4.90
C GLU A 360 11.15 -3.10 -4.07
N LEU A 361 10.07 -2.49 -4.60
CA LEU A 361 9.20 -1.63 -3.80
C LEU A 361 8.76 -2.31 -2.50
N TYR A 362 8.30 -3.56 -2.62
CA TYR A 362 7.81 -4.36 -1.50
C TYR A 362 8.91 -4.95 -0.59
N ARG A 363 10.17 -4.51 -0.73
CA ARG A 363 11.23 -4.85 0.23
C ARG A 363 11.17 -3.99 1.49
N GLU A 364 10.50 -2.85 1.43
CA GLU A 364 10.31 -1.96 2.57
C GLU A 364 9.03 -2.30 3.32
N GLN A 365 9.13 -2.44 4.64
CA GLN A 365 7.99 -2.68 5.52
C GLN A 365 6.95 -1.58 5.35
N ILE A 366 7.35 -0.31 5.27
CA ILE A 366 6.39 0.79 5.13
C ILE A 366 5.56 0.68 3.83
N VAL A 367 6.12 0.08 2.78
CA VAL A 367 5.42 -0.19 1.52
C VAL A 367 4.51 -1.41 1.66
N LEU A 368 4.94 -2.46 2.36
CA LEU A 368 4.08 -3.62 2.68
C LEU A 368 2.89 -3.24 3.57
N ASP A 369 3.13 -2.44 4.60
CA ASP A 369 2.11 -1.95 5.54
C ASP A 369 1.02 -1.14 4.83
N ASN A 370 1.40 -0.45 3.76
CA ASN A 370 0.54 0.41 2.95
C ASN A 370 0.30 -0.14 1.54
N GLN A 371 0.51 -1.45 1.34
CA GLN A 371 0.40 -2.06 0.00
C GLN A 371 -0.97 -1.80 -0.65
N ARG A 372 -2.03 -1.67 0.15
CA ARG A 372 -3.38 -1.32 -0.32
C ARG A 372 -3.44 0.03 -1.05
N ALA A 373 -2.56 0.96 -0.71
CA ALA A 373 -2.52 2.33 -1.22
C ALA A 373 -1.52 2.48 -2.37
N ILE A 374 -1.22 1.40 -3.10
CA ILE A 374 -0.31 1.42 -4.25
C ILE A 374 -0.96 0.67 -5.40
N ASN A 375 -0.99 1.31 -6.55
CA ASN A 375 -1.40 0.69 -7.80
C ASN A 375 -0.23 0.69 -8.77
N VAL A 376 -0.07 -0.39 -9.53
CA VAL A 376 0.96 -0.49 -10.56
C VAL A 376 0.34 -0.84 -11.91
N TRP A 377 0.72 -0.05 -12.91
CA TRP A 377 0.23 -0.12 -14.27
C TRP A 377 1.39 -0.32 -15.25
N LEU A 378 1.18 -1.07 -16.32
CA LEU A 378 2.09 -1.06 -17.47
C LEU A 378 1.56 -0.12 -18.54
N ALA A 379 2.37 0.83 -18.98
CA ALA A 379 2.08 1.63 -20.17
C ALA A 379 2.40 0.81 -21.42
N ARG A 380 1.43 0.71 -22.34
CA ARG A 380 1.63 0.05 -23.63
C ARG A 380 2.50 0.88 -24.58
N ASP A 381 2.55 2.19 -24.37
CA ASP A 381 3.43 3.11 -25.08
C ASP A 381 4.81 3.18 -24.40
N GLY A 382 5.85 3.43 -25.19
CA GLY A 382 7.19 3.66 -24.66
C GLY A 382 7.42 5.12 -24.27
N ALA A 383 8.36 5.33 -23.34
CA ALA A 383 8.85 6.65 -22.98
C ALA A 383 10.38 6.69 -23.14
N SER A 384 10.95 7.86 -23.43
CA SER A 384 12.40 7.99 -23.59
C SER A 384 13.05 8.64 -22.38
N THR A 385 14.24 8.17 -22.03
CA THR A 385 15.14 8.81 -21.06
C THR A 385 16.47 9.16 -21.74
N GLY A 386 17.29 10.01 -21.09
CA GLY A 386 18.62 10.42 -21.53
C GLY A 386 18.74 11.92 -21.84
N GLY A 387 19.97 12.45 -21.81
CA GLY A 387 20.29 13.84 -22.09
C GLY A 387 20.15 14.15 -23.58
N ILE A 388 19.05 14.81 -23.93
CA ILE A 388 18.61 14.99 -25.31
C ILE A 388 18.68 16.46 -25.74
N ARG A 389 18.73 17.37 -24.79
CA ARG A 389 18.77 18.82 -25.01
C ARG A 389 19.87 19.42 -24.18
N ASP A 390 20.34 20.55 -24.67
CA ASP A 390 21.13 21.55 -23.98
C ASP A 390 20.15 22.70 -23.73
N LEU A 391 19.45 22.63 -22.60
CA LEU A 391 18.41 23.55 -22.15
C LEU A 391 19.00 24.91 -21.76
N ASP A 392 20.24 24.95 -21.26
CA ASP A 392 20.91 26.19 -20.86
C ASP A 392 21.80 26.80 -21.96
N GLY A 393 21.99 26.10 -23.08
CA GLY A 393 22.73 26.56 -24.25
C GLY A 393 24.25 26.57 -24.04
N ASN A 394 24.74 25.86 -23.03
CA ASN A 394 26.17 25.80 -22.69
C ASN A 394 26.94 24.75 -23.51
N GLY A 395 26.25 23.96 -24.33
CA GLY A 395 26.80 22.88 -25.16
C GLY A 395 26.91 21.53 -24.46
N ALA A 396 26.47 21.41 -23.21
CA ALA A 396 26.39 20.17 -22.45
C ALA A 396 24.93 19.67 -22.43
N LEU A 397 24.77 18.36 -22.64
CA LEU A 397 23.46 17.74 -22.54
C LEU A 397 23.08 17.63 -21.06
N GLU A 398 21.90 18.12 -20.66
CA GLU A 398 21.46 17.88 -19.29
C GLU A 398 21.15 16.40 -19.08
N THR A 399 21.69 15.83 -18.02
CA THR A 399 21.76 14.38 -17.84
C THR A 399 20.51 13.77 -17.20
N CYS A 400 19.45 14.56 -16.94
CA CYS A 400 18.16 14.05 -16.47
C CYS A 400 16.99 14.63 -17.27
N GLN A 401 16.72 14.03 -18.42
CA GLN A 401 15.59 14.41 -19.27
C GLN A 401 14.76 13.19 -19.61
N HIS A 402 13.44 13.36 -19.52
CA HIS A 402 12.47 12.35 -19.89
C HIS A 402 11.56 12.91 -20.98
N THR A 403 11.15 12.07 -21.93
CA THR A 403 10.06 12.41 -22.84
C THR A 403 9.04 11.30 -22.82
N LEU A 404 7.89 11.62 -22.24
CA LEU A 404 6.72 10.77 -22.17
C LEU A 404 5.97 10.79 -23.52
N PRO A 405 5.14 9.78 -23.83
CA PRO A 405 4.39 9.73 -25.08
C PRO A 405 3.32 10.85 -25.15
N ASP A 406 2.95 11.27 -26.36
CA ASP A 406 2.04 12.42 -26.59
C ASP A 406 0.67 12.24 -25.94
N ASN A 407 0.23 10.99 -25.76
CA ASN A 407 -1.03 10.65 -25.11
C ASN A 407 -0.97 10.62 -23.58
N THR A 408 0.15 11.02 -22.96
CA THR A 408 0.33 10.97 -21.49
C THR A 408 -0.82 11.60 -20.73
N GLY A 409 -1.24 12.82 -21.07
CA GLY A 409 -2.34 13.48 -20.36
C GLY A 409 -3.67 12.74 -20.48
N ARG A 410 -3.91 12.03 -21.58
CA ARG A 410 -5.17 11.30 -21.84
C ARG A 410 -5.18 9.91 -21.23
N ASP A 411 -4.11 9.15 -21.45
CA ASP A 411 -4.09 7.70 -21.18
C ASP A 411 -3.33 7.36 -19.88
N TYR A 412 -2.49 8.27 -19.37
CA TYR A 412 -1.62 8.07 -18.20
C TYR A 412 -1.63 9.25 -17.22
N GLY A 413 -2.53 10.22 -17.41
CA GLY A 413 -2.55 11.48 -16.66
C GLY A 413 -2.88 11.30 -15.18
N PHE A 414 -3.50 10.17 -14.83
CA PHE A 414 -3.83 9.76 -13.47
C PHE A 414 -2.60 9.27 -12.68
N GLY A 415 -1.53 8.82 -13.35
CA GLY A 415 -0.38 8.25 -12.65
C GLY A 415 0.40 9.30 -11.87
N ASN A 416 0.48 9.15 -10.54
CA ASN A 416 1.31 10.00 -9.68
C ASN A 416 2.79 9.88 -10.06
N VAL A 417 3.21 8.66 -10.37
CA VAL A 417 4.60 8.30 -10.68
C VAL A 417 4.68 7.67 -12.07
N LYS A 418 5.64 8.12 -12.88
CA LYS A 418 5.88 7.60 -14.23
C LYS A 418 7.31 7.09 -14.31
N ALA A 419 7.48 5.78 -14.24
CA ALA A 419 8.78 5.13 -14.21
C ALA A 419 9.14 4.58 -15.60
N ILE A 420 10.29 4.97 -16.12
CA ILE A 420 10.81 4.50 -17.40
C ILE A 420 11.85 3.41 -17.10
N LEU A 421 11.46 2.15 -17.27
CA LEU A 421 12.35 1.02 -16.98
C LEU A 421 13.21 0.72 -18.20
N HIS A 422 14.52 0.53 -17.99
CA HIS A 422 15.46 0.08 -19.02
C HIS A 422 16.31 -1.09 -18.50
N PRO A 423 16.86 -1.95 -19.38
CA PRO A 423 17.83 -2.95 -18.96
C PRO A 423 19.10 -2.27 -18.43
N MET A 424 19.93 -3.08 -17.78
CA MET A 424 21.30 -2.68 -17.44
C MET A 424 22.04 -2.14 -18.66
N THR A 425 22.58 -0.93 -18.54
CA THR A 425 23.46 -0.42 -19.60
C THR A 425 24.82 -1.10 -19.49
N PRO A 426 25.24 -1.90 -20.50
CA PRO A 426 26.58 -2.45 -20.45
C PRO A 426 27.58 -1.32 -20.60
N PHE A 427 28.49 -1.17 -19.64
CA PHE A 427 29.70 -0.37 -19.81
C PHE A 427 30.45 -0.85 -21.07
N PRO A 428 30.84 0.00 -22.03
CA PRO A 428 30.96 1.47 -22.01
C PRO A 428 29.81 2.17 -22.78
N GLY A 429 28.56 1.88 -22.43
CA GLY A 429 27.39 2.60 -22.95
C GLY A 429 27.52 4.09 -22.71
N ASP A 430 27.00 4.89 -23.64
CA ASP A 430 26.93 6.34 -23.49
C ASP A 430 26.11 6.67 -22.23
N ILE A 431 26.81 7.14 -21.19
CA ILE A 431 26.29 7.55 -19.87
C ILE A 431 25.10 8.52 -19.96
N ASN A 432 24.88 9.10 -21.14
CA ASN A 432 23.84 10.07 -21.39
C ASN A 432 22.52 9.46 -21.91
N THR A 433 22.44 8.16 -22.23
CA THR A 433 21.25 7.62 -22.95
C THR A 433 20.25 6.86 -22.09
N LEU A 434 20.67 6.25 -20.97
CA LEU A 434 19.83 5.46 -20.07
C LEU A 434 20.36 5.62 -18.64
N ARG A 435 20.25 6.83 -18.09
CA ARG A 435 20.72 7.19 -16.74
C ARG A 435 19.57 7.08 -15.74
N GLU A 436 19.82 6.61 -14.52
CA GLU A 436 18.86 6.74 -13.43
C GLU A 436 18.78 8.20 -12.98
N CYS A 437 17.57 8.72 -12.88
CA CYS A 437 17.26 10.00 -12.26
C CYS A 437 15.75 10.24 -12.21
N ALA A 438 15.33 11.16 -11.34
CA ALA A 438 13.94 11.57 -11.18
C ALA A 438 13.76 13.09 -11.25
N VAL A 439 12.76 13.55 -12.01
CA VAL A 439 12.31 14.95 -12.05
C VAL A 439 10.79 15.00 -12.26
N GLY A 440 10.10 15.78 -11.43
CA GLY A 440 8.70 16.15 -11.67
C GLY A 440 7.70 14.99 -11.71
N GLY A 441 7.88 13.97 -10.86
CA GLY A 441 7.04 12.78 -10.81
C GLY A 441 7.32 11.76 -11.94
N VAL A 442 8.40 11.96 -12.69
CA VAL A 442 8.89 11.04 -13.71
C VAL A 442 10.30 10.61 -13.32
N PHE A 443 10.63 9.35 -13.51
CA PHE A 443 12.00 8.87 -13.35
C PHE A 443 12.35 7.79 -14.36
N SER A 444 13.65 7.55 -14.56
CA SER A 444 14.15 6.32 -15.17
C SER A 444 14.94 5.52 -14.17
N ALA A 445 14.83 4.20 -14.25
CA ALA A 445 15.59 3.29 -13.41
C ALA A 445 16.04 2.07 -14.22
N GLU A 446 17.27 1.65 -13.93
CA GLU A 446 17.81 0.40 -14.40
C GLU A 446 17.06 -0.77 -13.76
N ALA A 447 16.66 -1.71 -14.60
CA ALA A 447 16.02 -2.91 -14.17
C ALA A 447 17.06 -3.96 -13.76
N GLY A 448 16.90 -4.46 -12.53
CA GLY A 448 17.77 -5.50 -11.99
C GLY A 448 19.02 -4.97 -11.30
N GLU A 449 19.27 -3.65 -11.33
CA GLU A 449 20.05 -3.01 -10.30
C GLU A 449 19.19 -3.02 -9.03
N PRO A 450 19.53 -3.84 -8.02
CA PRO A 450 18.84 -3.74 -6.76
C PRO A 450 19.08 -2.33 -6.25
N ASP A 451 18.01 -1.66 -5.82
CA ASP A 451 18.05 -0.44 -5.02
C ASP A 451 17.72 0.86 -5.77
N ALA A 452 17.95 0.93 -7.08
CA ALA A 452 17.66 2.13 -7.86
C ALA A 452 16.16 2.43 -8.00
N PHE A 453 15.32 1.43 -8.27
CA PHE A 453 13.91 1.69 -8.59
C PHE A 453 13.16 2.32 -7.40
N ILE A 454 13.40 1.81 -6.18
CA ILE A 454 12.75 2.37 -5.00
C ILE A 454 13.36 3.71 -4.58
N HIS A 455 14.67 3.92 -4.78
CA HIS A 455 15.32 5.22 -4.58
C HIS A 455 14.67 6.29 -5.46
N GLU A 456 14.51 6.02 -6.75
CA GLU A 456 13.88 6.96 -7.68
C GLU A 456 12.38 7.13 -7.43
N THR A 457 11.71 6.09 -6.91
CA THR A 457 10.34 6.23 -6.38
C THR A 457 10.32 7.11 -5.13
N GLY A 458 11.40 7.13 -4.33
CA GLY A 458 11.74 8.11 -3.30
C GLY A 458 11.46 9.53 -3.73
N HIS A 459 12.11 9.96 -4.80
CA HIS A 459 11.94 11.29 -5.37
C HIS A 459 10.55 11.48 -5.97
N ALA A 460 10.15 10.62 -6.91
CA ALA A 460 8.99 10.86 -7.75
C ALA A 460 7.66 10.62 -7.03
N GLY A 461 7.61 9.66 -6.11
CA GLY A 461 6.40 9.25 -5.39
C GLY A 461 6.30 9.86 -4.00
N TRP A 462 7.40 9.92 -3.25
CA TRP A 462 7.38 10.37 -1.86
C TRP A 462 7.96 11.78 -1.67
N GLY A 463 8.60 12.34 -2.68
CA GLY A 463 9.24 13.66 -2.61
C GLY A 463 10.38 13.69 -1.60
N LEU A 464 11.13 12.59 -1.49
CA LEU A 464 12.39 12.52 -0.75
C LEU A 464 13.48 13.26 -1.54
N ALA A 465 14.43 13.86 -0.84
CA ALA A 465 15.62 14.46 -1.42
C ALA A 465 16.83 13.53 -1.27
N ASP A 466 17.86 13.71 -2.10
CA ASP A 466 19.11 12.96 -2.01
C ASP A 466 19.89 13.23 -0.71
N GLU A 467 20.55 12.20 -0.18
CA GLU A 467 21.31 12.23 1.08
C GLU A 467 22.81 11.93 0.92
N TYR A 468 23.31 11.85 -0.32
CA TYR A 468 24.73 11.75 -0.63
C TYR A 468 25.31 13.11 -1.05
N PRO A 469 26.64 13.36 -0.89
CA PRO A 469 27.25 14.65 -1.24
C PRO A 469 27.45 14.81 -2.75
N PHE A 470 27.62 16.07 -3.20
CA PHE A 470 27.93 16.43 -4.59
C PHE A 470 26.81 16.17 -5.63
N GLY A 471 25.57 16.12 -5.17
CA GLY A 471 24.36 16.13 -5.99
C GLY A 471 24.00 17.53 -6.47
N VAL A 472 22.93 17.64 -7.26
CA VAL A 472 22.53 18.90 -7.91
C VAL A 472 21.14 19.41 -7.50
N ASP A 473 20.35 18.64 -6.77
CA ASP A 473 18.95 18.97 -6.43
C ASP A 473 18.61 18.64 -4.97
N TYR A 474 19.16 19.43 -4.03
CA TYR A 474 18.80 19.35 -2.62
C TYR A 474 17.67 20.33 -2.28
N PHE A 475 16.63 19.82 -1.64
CA PHE A 475 15.53 20.60 -1.11
C PHE A 475 15.05 19.98 0.20
N GLN A 476 14.59 20.80 1.15
CA GLN A 476 13.97 20.29 2.38
C GLN A 476 12.49 19.98 2.13
N PRO A 477 12.06 18.70 2.12
CA PRO A 477 10.66 18.38 1.91
C PRO A 477 9.78 18.88 3.07
N ASN A 478 8.57 19.36 2.76
CA ASN A 478 7.59 19.81 3.76
C ASN A 478 6.32 18.93 3.73
N PRO A 479 5.68 18.63 4.88
CA PRO A 479 6.05 19.07 6.23
C PRO A 479 7.07 18.16 6.94
N TYR A 480 7.34 16.97 6.40
CA TYR A 480 8.24 15.97 6.99
C TYR A 480 9.49 15.80 6.15
N PRO A 481 10.59 16.48 6.49
CA PRO A 481 11.83 16.38 5.74
C PRO A 481 12.61 15.09 6.04
N ASN A 482 13.40 14.66 5.05
CA ASN A 482 14.53 13.73 5.23
C ASN A 482 15.88 14.46 5.27
N ILE A 483 16.00 15.61 4.60
CA ILE A 483 17.10 16.57 4.74
C ILE A 483 16.62 17.95 5.23
N TYR A 484 17.50 18.72 5.87
CA TYR A 484 17.19 20.02 6.49
C TYR A 484 18.14 21.11 5.97
N LEU A 485 17.63 22.32 5.76
CA LEU A 485 18.43 23.49 5.34
C LEU A 485 19.17 24.18 6.50
N SER A 486 19.05 23.66 7.73
CA SER A 486 19.77 24.20 8.90
C SER A 486 19.88 23.17 10.02
N LEU A 487 20.93 23.30 10.83
CA LEU A 487 21.12 22.50 12.04
C LEU A 487 19.98 22.69 13.04
N ASP A 488 19.50 23.93 13.22
CA ASP A 488 18.40 24.23 14.13
C ASP A 488 17.11 23.51 13.72
N ALA A 489 16.81 23.45 12.42
CA ALA A 489 15.66 22.69 11.93
C ALA A 489 15.82 21.18 12.17
N CYS A 490 17.00 20.62 11.89
CA CYS A 490 17.28 19.20 12.16
C CYS A 490 17.13 18.87 13.65
N THR A 491 17.78 19.64 14.52
CA THR A 491 17.80 19.38 15.98
C THR A 491 16.43 19.58 16.63
N ALA A 492 15.61 20.50 16.10
CA ALA A 492 14.24 20.69 16.55
C ALA A 492 13.33 19.50 16.19
N ASP A 493 13.59 18.83 15.07
CA ASP A 493 12.72 17.78 14.54
C ASP A 493 13.17 16.35 14.88
N VAL A 494 14.48 16.10 15.07
CA VAL A 494 15.04 14.75 15.27
C VAL A 494 14.44 13.99 16.47
N GLY A 495 13.91 14.71 17.47
CA GLY A 495 13.16 14.09 18.57
C GLY A 495 11.87 13.39 18.13
N ASN A 496 11.20 13.91 17.08
CA ASN A 496 10.02 13.30 16.48
C ASN A 496 10.34 12.03 15.68
N LEU A 497 11.63 11.83 15.36
CA LEU A 497 12.15 10.65 14.68
C LEU A 497 12.70 9.59 15.66
N ASN A 498 12.50 9.78 16.97
CA ASN A 498 13.15 9.00 18.03
C ASN A 498 14.70 9.03 17.94
N GLY A 499 15.27 10.10 17.37
CA GLY A 499 16.70 10.35 17.36
C GLY A 499 17.13 11.34 18.44
N VAL A 500 18.40 11.74 18.39
CA VAL A 500 18.98 12.75 19.28
C VAL A 500 19.65 13.86 18.47
N ALA A 501 19.81 15.04 19.08
CA ALA A 501 20.46 16.19 18.42
C ALA A 501 21.86 15.87 17.84
N ALA A 502 22.59 14.92 18.45
CA ALA A 502 23.89 14.48 17.97
C ALA A 502 23.84 13.67 16.66
N ASP A 503 22.66 13.23 16.23
CA ASP A 503 22.48 12.54 14.96
C ASP A 503 22.49 13.52 13.77
N CYS A 504 22.22 14.80 14.01
CA CYS A 504 22.26 15.84 12.99
C CYS A 504 23.69 16.10 12.53
N ARG A 505 24.00 15.70 11.30
CA ARG A 505 25.30 15.95 10.66
C ARG A 505 25.14 16.87 9.46
N GLY A 506 26.13 17.71 9.25
CA GLY A 506 26.22 18.55 8.06
C GLY A 506 26.75 17.79 6.85
N MET A 507 26.31 18.19 5.67
CA MET A 507 26.82 17.73 4.39
C MET A 507 26.86 18.90 3.40
N ASP A 508 27.94 18.99 2.63
CA ASP A 508 28.11 20.01 1.60
C ASP A 508 27.53 19.51 0.27
N THR A 509 26.79 20.38 -0.41
CA THR A 509 26.18 20.08 -1.71
C THR A 509 27.19 20.25 -2.85
N ALA A 510 28.19 21.11 -2.66
CA ALA A 510 29.29 21.31 -3.59
C ALA A 510 30.60 20.69 -3.06
N ARG A 511 31.53 20.40 -3.98
CA ARG A 511 32.93 20.18 -3.61
C ARG A 511 33.58 21.53 -3.33
N ASP A 512 33.18 22.18 -2.25
CA ASP A 512 33.89 23.33 -1.73
C ASP A 512 34.68 22.96 -0.48
N ALA A 513 35.51 23.92 -0.05
CA ALA A 513 36.32 23.80 1.14
C ALA A 513 35.72 24.63 2.29
N ASP A 514 34.45 25.03 2.17
CA ASP A 514 33.79 25.75 3.25
C ASP A 514 33.60 24.79 4.44
N THR A 515 33.52 25.37 5.62
CA THR A 515 33.27 24.67 6.87
C THR A 515 31.81 24.72 7.29
N ASP A 516 30.97 25.49 6.57
CA ASP A 516 29.54 25.63 6.85
C ASP A 516 28.72 24.65 5.99
N PRO A 517 28.08 23.64 6.59
CA PRO A 517 27.30 22.68 5.83
C PRO A 517 26.05 23.29 5.20
N ASP A 518 25.92 23.10 3.89
CA ASP A 518 24.75 23.53 3.11
C ASP A 518 23.44 22.89 3.58
N ILE A 519 23.51 21.60 3.94
CA ILE A 519 22.36 20.81 4.39
C ILE A 519 22.73 19.93 5.57
N TRP A 520 21.69 19.48 6.27
CA TRP A 520 21.79 18.67 7.48
C TRP A 520 20.92 17.42 7.33
N ILE A 521 21.41 16.31 7.83
CA ILE A 521 20.74 15.00 7.74
C ILE A 521 20.75 14.35 9.11
N SER A 522 19.64 13.73 9.51
CA SER A 522 19.57 12.98 10.76
C SER A 522 19.99 11.52 10.63
N ASP A 523 19.77 10.88 9.48
CA ASP A 523 19.81 9.41 9.35
C ASP A 523 21.17 8.93 8.89
N PRO A 524 21.81 7.90 9.47
CA PRO A 524 23.21 7.57 9.16
C PRO A 524 23.50 7.42 7.67
N ALA A 525 24.65 7.91 7.20
CA ALA A 525 25.03 7.86 5.77
C ALA A 525 25.26 6.45 5.19
N THR A 526 25.05 5.39 5.98
CA THR A 526 25.19 4.00 5.55
C THR A 526 23.90 3.24 5.76
N ASN A 527 23.55 2.39 4.80
CA ASN A 527 22.30 1.67 4.73
C ASN A 527 21.09 2.61 4.79
N ASP A 528 21.06 3.59 3.89
CA ASP A 528 20.02 4.61 3.79
C ASP A 528 19.51 4.68 2.35
N LEU A 529 18.19 4.78 2.18
CA LEU A 529 17.57 4.72 0.87
C LEU A 529 18.01 5.87 -0.02
N MET A 530 18.18 7.07 0.53
CA MET A 530 18.48 8.27 -0.24
C MET A 530 19.99 8.59 -0.28
N ALA A 531 20.82 7.89 0.50
CA ALA A 531 22.27 8.08 0.52
C ALA A 531 23.05 6.98 -0.24
N ASP A 532 22.68 5.70 -0.08
CA ASP A 532 23.40 4.57 -0.68
C ASP A 532 22.47 3.49 -1.26
N ASN A 533 21.23 3.92 -1.57
CA ASN A 533 20.14 3.16 -2.15
C ASN A 533 19.62 2.01 -1.26
N GLN A 534 20.23 1.69 -0.11
CA GLN A 534 19.92 0.45 0.62
C GLN A 534 18.48 0.36 1.16
N PHE A 535 18.21 0.87 2.36
CA PHE A 535 16.89 0.71 2.99
C PHE A 535 16.43 2.00 3.61
N ALA A 536 15.11 2.24 3.55
CA ALA A 536 14.53 3.46 4.10
C ALA A 536 14.82 3.57 5.60
N ARG A 537 15.31 4.74 6.01
CA ARG A 537 15.56 5.09 7.41
C ARG A 537 14.38 5.85 8.01
N ARG A 538 14.49 6.20 9.29
CA ARG A 538 13.42 6.85 10.07
C ARG A 538 12.82 8.11 9.40
N ALA A 539 13.64 8.98 8.82
CA ALA A 539 13.18 10.21 8.19
C ALA A 539 12.50 9.91 6.84
N ASP A 540 13.08 9.01 6.03
CA ASP A 540 12.46 8.49 4.80
C ASP A 540 11.08 7.88 5.10
N ARG A 541 11.04 6.93 6.03
CA ARG A 541 9.81 6.20 6.40
C ARG A 541 8.74 7.14 6.90
N ARG A 542 9.09 8.18 7.69
CA ARG A 542 8.12 9.19 8.14
C ARG A 542 7.51 9.94 6.96
N ARG A 543 8.32 10.32 5.98
CA ARG A 543 7.85 11.02 4.78
C ARG A 543 7.01 10.11 3.87
N MET A 544 7.45 8.87 3.64
CA MET A 544 6.68 7.87 2.90
C MET A 544 5.32 7.63 3.56
N LYS A 545 5.29 7.48 4.89
CA LYS A 545 4.06 7.32 5.67
C LYS A 545 3.11 8.50 5.48
N TYR A 546 3.61 9.74 5.52
CA TYR A 546 2.79 10.92 5.30
C TYR A 546 2.08 10.90 3.94
N VAL A 547 2.77 10.48 2.87
CA VAL A 547 2.15 10.38 1.54
C VAL A 547 1.08 9.29 1.51
N PHE A 548 1.30 8.14 2.16
CA PHE A 548 0.25 7.13 2.29
C PHE A 548 -0.95 7.63 3.12
N GLU A 549 -0.71 8.41 4.17
CA GLU A 549 -1.78 9.06 4.96
C GLU A 549 -2.57 10.09 4.12
N LEU A 550 -1.96 10.69 3.10
CA LEU A 550 -2.67 11.52 2.10
C LEU A 550 -3.50 10.66 1.14
N CYS A 551 -2.96 9.54 0.64
CA CYS A 551 -3.72 8.61 -0.19
C CYS A 551 -4.96 8.10 0.55
N ASP A 552 -4.84 7.72 1.84
CA ASP A 552 -5.98 7.30 2.67
C ASP A 552 -7.08 8.38 2.77
N GLN A 553 -6.77 9.65 2.47
CA GLN A 553 -7.69 10.79 2.45
C GLN A 553 -8.17 11.20 1.05
N ALA A 554 -7.94 10.37 0.03
CA ALA A 554 -8.22 10.68 -1.38
C ALA A 554 -7.41 11.89 -1.91
N LYS A 555 -6.16 12.07 -1.46
CA LYS A 555 -5.27 13.20 -1.81
C LYS A 555 -3.98 12.77 -2.50
N CYS A 556 -3.97 11.55 -3.03
CA CYS A 556 -3.08 11.15 -4.11
C CYS A 556 -3.80 11.47 -5.44
#